data_AF-A0A926RMN7-F1
#
_entry.id   AF-A0A926RMN7-F1
#
_cell.length_a   1.000
_cell.length_b   1.000
_cell.length_c   1.000
_cell.angle_alpha   90.00
_cell.angle_beta   90.00
_cell.angle_gamma   90.00
#
_symmetry.space_group_name_H-M   'P 1'
#
loop_
_entity.id
_entity.type
_entity.pdbx_description
1 polymer ?
#
loop_
_entity_poly.entity_id
_entity_poly.type
_entity_poly.pdbx_seq_one_letter_code
_entity_poly.pdbx_strand_id
1 'polypeptide(L)'
;MFRFFKLKKWFVWSWLGSLIILLSLWVQVKIDVKINEWFGVFYDMIQKALASPNAITIEEYWSSLASFITLAGMYIALYVAISFFTAHYLFRWRTAMVEWYHSVYDKAGKIEGASQRVQEDTIKFTRIMEGLGTSFIESLMVLFQFVPILLGLSIGIPIFFFGDWQYGLITGALLWTLGGTIFLIGLGWILRLVG
;
A
#
# COMPACT_ATOMS: atom_id res chain seq x y z
N MET A 1 2.09 24.34 6.31
CA MET A 1 1.77 23.09 5.58
C MET A 1 0.49 22.40 6.08
N PHE A 2 0.37 22.03 7.37
CA PHE A 2 -0.86 21.39 7.92
C PHE A 2 -2.08 22.30 8.14
N ARG A 3 -1.97 23.60 7.84
CA ARG A 3 -3.11 24.54 7.96
C ARG A 3 -4.30 24.15 7.07
N PHE A 4 -4.06 23.38 6.02
CA PHE A 4 -5.10 22.79 5.17
C PHE A 4 -6.21 22.09 5.96
N PHE A 5 -5.85 21.37 7.03
CA PHE A 5 -6.80 20.66 7.90
C PHE A 5 -7.52 21.53 8.93
N LYS A 6 -7.15 22.81 9.05
CA LYS A 6 -7.70 23.75 10.05
C LYS A 6 -8.43 24.94 9.43
N LEU A 7 -8.21 25.23 8.14
CA LEU A 7 -8.83 26.36 7.45
C LEU A 7 -10.29 26.05 7.11
N LYS A 8 -11.24 26.88 7.53
CA LYS A 8 -12.69 26.70 7.27
C LYS A 8 -13.02 26.44 5.79
N LYS A 9 -12.34 27.14 4.88
CA LYS A 9 -12.48 26.97 3.42
C LYS A 9 -12.19 25.54 2.94
N TRP A 10 -11.21 24.88 3.56
CA TRP A 10 -10.70 23.58 3.12
C TRP A 10 -11.02 22.43 4.09
N PHE A 11 -11.56 22.72 5.27
CA PHE A 11 -11.75 21.78 6.36
C PHE A 11 -12.52 20.53 5.93
N VAL A 12 -13.72 20.72 5.39
CA VAL A 12 -14.59 19.62 4.92
C VAL A 12 -13.88 18.79 3.86
N TRP A 13 -13.26 19.45 2.89
CA TRP A 13 -12.56 18.77 1.79
C TRP A 13 -11.33 17.99 2.27
N SER A 14 -10.56 18.55 3.19
CA SER A 14 -9.33 17.94 3.73
C SER A 14 -9.64 16.64 4.48
N TRP A 15 -10.63 16.66 5.38
CA TRP A 15 -11.00 15.50 6.17
C TRP A 15 -11.75 14.44 5.37
N LEU A 16 -12.76 14.84 4.60
CA LEU A 16 -13.50 13.89 3.77
C LEU A 16 -12.62 13.30 2.67
N GLY A 17 -11.77 14.11 2.03
CA GLY A 17 -10.84 13.62 1.02
C GLY A 17 -9.82 12.62 1.59
N SER A 18 -9.26 12.92 2.76
CA SER A 18 -8.37 11.96 3.45
C SER A 18 -9.08 10.66 3.78
N LEU A 19 -10.32 10.73 4.29
CA LEU A 19 -11.12 9.56 4.62
C LEU A 19 -11.42 8.72 3.38
N ILE A 20 -11.81 9.34 2.26
CA ILE A 20 -12.06 8.64 0.99
C ILE A 20 -10.80 7.91 0.51
N ILE A 21 -9.64 8.58 0.54
CA ILE A 21 -8.37 7.97 0.13
C ILE A 21 -8.05 6.77 1.03
N LEU A 22 -8.12 6.91 2.35
CA LEU A 22 -7.81 5.82 3.29
C LEU A 22 -8.78 4.64 3.17
N LEU A 23 -10.09 4.91 3.03
CA LEU A 23 -11.08 3.85 2.81
C LEU A 23 -10.87 3.15 1.47
N SER A 24 -10.47 3.89 0.44
CA SER A 24 -10.22 3.31 -0.87
C SER A 24 -9.00 2.37 -0.89
N LEU A 25 -7.93 2.71 -0.15
CA LEU A 25 -6.79 1.81 0.05
C LEU A 25 -7.25 0.51 0.70
N TRP A 26 -8.12 0.59 1.72
CA TRP A 26 -8.67 -0.61 2.35
C TRP A 26 -9.43 -1.51 1.37
N VAL A 27 -10.26 -0.92 0.50
CA VAL A 27 -10.97 -1.67 -0.54
C VAL A 27 -9.99 -2.29 -1.54
N GLN A 28 -8.95 -1.58 -1.95
CA GLN A 28 -7.92 -2.10 -2.86
C GLN A 28 -7.24 -3.33 -2.27
N VAL A 29 -6.73 -3.25 -1.03
CA VAL A 29 -6.07 -4.40 -0.39
C VAL A 29 -7.04 -5.58 -0.23
N LYS A 30 -8.33 -5.32 0.00
CA LYS A 30 -9.35 -6.39 0.03
C LYS A 30 -9.54 -7.08 -1.32
N ILE A 31 -9.46 -6.33 -2.42
CA ILE A 31 -9.49 -6.92 -3.77
C ILE A 31 -8.21 -7.72 -4.01
N ASP A 32 -7.05 -7.23 -3.58
CA ASP A 32 -5.77 -7.96 -3.71
C ASP A 32 -5.79 -9.31 -3.00
N VAL A 33 -6.37 -9.38 -1.80
CA VAL A 33 -6.55 -10.65 -1.09
C VAL A 33 -7.45 -11.61 -1.87
N LYS A 34 -8.56 -11.13 -2.43
CA LYS A 34 -9.44 -11.98 -3.27
C LYS A 34 -8.73 -12.47 -4.54
N ILE A 35 -7.89 -11.63 -5.14
CA ILE A 35 -7.05 -12.03 -6.27
C ILE A 35 -6.06 -13.12 -5.84
N ASN A 36 -5.46 -12.99 -4.65
CA ASN A 36 -4.56 -14.00 -4.10
C ASN A 36 -5.27 -15.35 -3.86
N GLU A 37 -6.45 -15.32 -3.24
CA GLU A 37 -7.30 -16.52 -3.05
C GLU A 37 -7.67 -17.15 -4.41
N TRP A 38 -8.02 -16.32 -5.39
CA TRP A 38 -8.31 -16.78 -6.75
C TRP A 38 -7.11 -17.48 -7.39
N PHE A 39 -5.89 -16.97 -7.21
CA PHE A 39 -4.68 -17.65 -7.69
C PHE A 39 -4.54 -19.05 -7.09
N GLY A 40 -4.78 -19.20 -5.78
CA GLY A 40 -4.77 -20.51 -5.13
C GLY A 40 -5.73 -21.49 -5.79
N VAL A 41 -7.01 -21.11 -5.90
CA VAL A 41 -8.05 -21.94 -6.54
C VAL A 41 -7.72 -22.26 -7.99
N PHE A 42 -7.20 -21.29 -8.74
CA PHE A 42 -6.83 -21.47 -10.14
C PHE A 42 -5.67 -22.46 -10.29
N TYR A 43 -4.62 -22.36 -9.46
CA TYR A 43 -3.51 -23.30 -9.52
C TYR A 43 -3.91 -24.71 -9.07
N ASP A 44 -4.80 -24.84 -8.08
CA ASP A 44 -5.35 -26.14 -7.69
C ASP A 44 -6.17 -26.77 -8.83
N MET A 45 -6.92 -25.96 -9.57
CA MET A 45 -7.62 -26.38 -10.78
C MET A 45 -6.61 -26.88 -11.83
N ILE A 46 -5.56 -26.12 -12.14
CA ILE A 46 -4.53 -26.56 -13.10
C ILE A 46 -3.86 -27.87 -12.65
N GLN A 47 -3.56 -28.04 -11.35
CA GLN A 47 -3.00 -29.28 -10.82
C GLN A 47 -3.92 -30.48 -11.04
N LYS A 48 -5.23 -30.33 -10.80
CA LYS A 48 -6.22 -31.39 -11.05
C LYS A 48 -6.30 -31.75 -12.53
N ALA A 49 -6.25 -30.76 -13.42
CA ALA A 49 -6.29 -30.97 -14.86
C ALA A 49 -5.06 -31.74 -15.37
N LEU A 50 -3.89 -31.50 -14.75
CA LEU A 50 -2.65 -32.21 -15.07
C LEU A 50 -2.59 -33.61 -14.46
N ALA A 51 -3.21 -33.83 -13.29
CA ALA A 51 -3.18 -35.10 -12.58
C ALA A 51 -4.08 -36.17 -13.23
N SER A 52 -5.19 -35.78 -13.87
CA SER A 52 -6.12 -36.71 -14.50
C SER A 52 -6.75 -36.13 -15.77
N PRO A 53 -6.71 -36.85 -16.91
CA PRO A 53 -7.38 -36.42 -18.14
C PRO A 53 -8.88 -36.20 -17.92
N ASN A 54 -9.45 -35.13 -18.51
CA ASN A 54 -10.86 -34.75 -18.36
C ASN A 54 -11.34 -34.48 -16.91
N ALA A 55 -10.42 -34.23 -15.96
CA ALA A 55 -10.81 -33.88 -14.59
C ALA A 55 -11.49 -32.52 -14.45
N ILE A 56 -11.27 -31.61 -15.42
CA ILE A 56 -11.84 -30.26 -15.46
C ILE A 56 -12.40 -29.99 -16.85
N THR A 57 -13.54 -29.32 -16.87
CA THR A 57 -14.20 -28.90 -18.10
C THR A 57 -13.59 -27.60 -18.62
N ILE A 58 -13.64 -27.40 -19.93
CA ILE A 58 -13.21 -26.13 -20.54
C ILE A 58 -14.05 -24.95 -20.04
N GLU A 59 -15.32 -25.18 -19.70
CA GLU A 59 -16.22 -24.17 -19.15
C GLU A 59 -15.79 -23.70 -17.75
N GLU A 60 -15.38 -24.61 -16.86
CA GLU A 60 -14.82 -24.26 -15.54
C GLU A 60 -13.56 -23.40 -15.68
N TYR A 61 -12.68 -23.73 -16.61
CA TYR A 61 -11.48 -22.95 -16.89
C TYR A 61 -11.82 -21.52 -17.36
N TRP A 62 -12.71 -21.37 -18.34
CA TRP A 62 -13.16 -20.07 -18.83
C TRP A 62 -13.92 -19.27 -17.76
N SER A 63 -14.73 -19.92 -16.93
CA SER A 63 -15.42 -19.30 -15.80
C SER A 63 -14.42 -18.72 -14.79
N SER A 64 -13.37 -19.48 -14.45
CA SER A 64 -12.31 -19.00 -13.57
C SER A 64 -11.58 -17.80 -14.17
N LEU A 65 -11.25 -17.81 -15.47
CA LEU A 65 -10.64 -16.66 -16.13
C LEU A 65 -11.57 -15.43 -16.14
N ALA A 66 -12.85 -15.64 -16.41
CA ALA A 66 -13.85 -14.57 -16.37
C ALA A 66 -13.94 -13.95 -14.96
N SER A 67 -13.94 -14.76 -13.89
CA SER A 67 -13.95 -14.23 -12.53
C SER A 67 -12.70 -13.40 -12.23
N PHE A 68 -11.52 -13.80 -12.70
CA PHE A 68 -10.31 -12.98 -12.58
C PHE A 68 -10.44 -11.63 -13.29
N ILE A 69 -10.92 -11.64 -14.53
CA ILE A 69 -11.12 -10.40 -15.31
C ILE A 69 -12.07 -9.45 -14.58
N THR A 70 -13.14 -9.96 -13.95
CA THR A 70 -14.05 -9.11 -13.18
C THR A 70 -13.39 -8.48 -11.96
N LEU A 71 -12.57 -9.22 -11.21
CA LEU A 71 -11.82 -8.70 -10.07
C LEU A 71 -10.77 -7.66 -10.51
N ALA A 72 -9.99 -7.98 -11.54
CA ALA A 72 -8.97 -7.09 -12.09
C ALA A 72 -9.60 -5.81 -12.66
N GLY A 73 -10.73 -5.92 -13.37
CA GLY A 73 -11.47 -4.77 -13.89
C GLY A 73 -11.97 -3.84 -12.78
N MET A 74 -12.51 -4.41 -11.69
CA MET A 74 -12.93 -3.65 -10.52
C MET A 74 -11.75 -2.94 -9.85
N TYR A 75 -10.63 -3.63 -9.69
CA TYR A 75 -9.40 -3.07 -9.13
C TYR A 75 -8.91 -1.87 -9.96
N ILE A 76 -8.79 -2.04 -11.28
CA ILE A 76 -8.29 -1.00 -12.19
C ILE A 76 -9.23 0.20 -12.19
N ALA A 77 -10.55 -0.01 -12.26
CA ALA A 77 -11.52 1.07 -12.24
C ALA A 77 -11.43 1.90 -10.94
N LEU A 78 -11.34 1.22 -9.79
CA LEU A 78 -11.15 1.88 -8.50
C LEU A 78 -9.81 2.62 -8.45
N TYR A 79 -8.73 1.98 -8.88
CA TYR A 79 -7.39 2.56 -8.90
C TYR A 79 -7.33 3.85 -9.70
N VAL A 80 -7.88 3.85 -10.93
CA VAL A 80 -7.88 5.05 -11.80
C VAL A 80 -8.69 6.18 -11.17
N ALA A 81 -9.88 5.87 -10.63
CA ALA A 81 -10.74 6.87 -10.00
C ALA A 81 -10.07 7.52 -8.77
N ILE A 82 -9.43 6.71 -7.94
CA ILE A 82 -8.75 7.16 -6.72
C ILE A 82 -7.44 7.88 -7.04
N SER A 83 -6.70 7.44 -8.04
CA SER A 83 -5.48 8.13 -8.52
C SER A 83 -5.82 9.56 -8.98
N PHE A 84 -6.88 9.70 -9.78
CA PHE A 84 -7.38 11.01 -10.19
C PHE A 84 -7.83 11.87 -9.00
N PHE A 85 -8.63 11.30 -8.09
CA PHE A 85 -9.10 12.00 -6.90
C PHE A 85 -7.94 12.47 -6.01
N THR A 86 -6.94 11.62 -5.79
CA THR A 86 -5.76 11.91 -4.98
C THR A 86 -4.95 13.03 -5.60
N ALA A 87 -4.72 13.01 -6.93
CA ALA A 87 -4.04 14.11 -7.63
C ALA A 87 -4.76 15.46 -7.44
N HIS A 88 -6.10 15.47 -7.51
CA HIS A 88 -6.90 16.67 -7.28
C HIS A 88 -6.88 17.12 -5.81
N TYR A 89 -6.91 16.17 -4.88
CA TYR A 89 -6.78 16.42 -3.45
C TYR A 89 -5.44 17.10 -3.13
N LEU A 90 -4.33 16.57 -3.64
CA LEU A 90 -3.00 17.15 -3.46
C LEU A 90 -2.89 18.51 -4.14
N PHE A 91 -3.50 18.72 -5.31
CA PHE A 91 -3.55 20.04 -5.93
C PHE A 91 -4.19 21.08 -5.01
N ARG A 92 -5.35 20.78 -4.42
CA ARG A 92 -6.04 21.69 -3.49
C ARG A 92 -5.24 21.92 -2.20
N TRP A 93 -4.55 20.90 -1.70
CA TRP A 93 -3.65 21.05 -0.57
C TRP A 93 -2.49 22.00 -0.90
N ARG A 94 -1.87 21.85 -2.07
CA ARG A 94 -0.82 22.77 -2.57
C ARG A 94 -1.35 24.20 -2.66
N THR A 95 -2.54 24.42 -3.23
CA THR A 95 -3.17 25.75 -3.30
C THR A 95 -3.34 26.37 -1.92
N ALA A 96 -3.84 25.62 -0.94
CA ALA A 96 -4.02 26.15 0.42
C ALA A 96 -2.70 26.53 1.10
N MET A 97 -1.62 25.81 0.80
CA MET A 97 -0.29 26.16 1.29
C MET A 97 0.25 27.43 0.62
N VAL A 98 0.12 27.53 -0.70
CA VAL A 98 0.54 28.73 -1.48
C VAL A 98 -0.25 29.97 -1.06
N GLU A 99 -1.57 29.88 -0.90
CA GLU A 99 -2.42 30.98 -0.39
C GLU A 99 -1.92 31.49 0.96
N TRP A 100 -1.52 30.59 1.85
CA TRP A 100 -0.97 30.98 3.15
C TRP A 100 0.40 31.67 2.98
N TYR A 101 1.31 31.11 2.19
CA TYR A 101 2.62 31.72 1.94
C TYR A 101 2.50 33.11 1.32
N HIS A 102 1.53 33.35 0.44
CA HIS A 102 1.24 34.68 -0.10
C HIS A 102 0.84 35.68 0.99
N SER A 103 0.03 35.27 1.97
CA SER A 103 -0.38 36.17 3.07
C SER A 103 0.75 36.57 4.03
N VAL A 104 1.88 35.87 4.01
CA VAL A 104 3.07 36.17 4.81
C VAL A 104 4.28 36.53 3.96
N TYR A 105 4.08 36.79 2.67
CA TYR A 105 5.16 36.97 1.70
C TYR A 105 6.06 38.17 2.03
N ASP A 106 5.50 39.25 2.60
CA ASP A 106 6.27 40.43 3.02
C ASP A 106 7.39 40.10 4.02
N LYS A 107 7.23 39.01 4.79
CA LYS A 107 8.24 38.53 5.74
C LYS A 107 9.23 37.54 5.12
N ALA A 108 8.82 36.81 4.07
CA ALA A 108 9.58 35.72 3.46
C ALA A 108 10.30 36.12 2.16
N GLY A 109 9.85 37.17 1.49
CA GLY A 109 10.29 37.59 0.15
C GLY A 109 11.70 38.16 0.08
N LYS A 110 12.36 38.39 1.22
CA LYS A 110 13.78 38.82 1.28
C LYS A 110 14.76 37.69 0.98
N ILE A 111 14.29 36.44 0.91
CA ILE A 111 15.10 35.26 0.63
C ILE A 111 15.19 35.08 -0.89
N GLU A 112 16.40 34.90 -1.41
CA GLU A 112 16.62 34.61 -2.82
C GLU A 112 15.86 33.34 -3.23
N GLY A 113 15.07 33.44 -4.31
CA GLY A 113 14.26 32.33 -4.80
C GLY A 113 13.10 31.93 -3.88
N ALA A 114 12.63 32.81 -2.98
CA ALA A 114 11.51 32.53 -2.07
C ALA A 114 10.27 31.99 -2.81
N SER A 115 9.90 32.58 -3.95
CA SER A 115 8.76 32.14 -4.76
C SER A 115 8.95 30.74 -5.38
N GLN A 116 10.18 30.40 -5.78
CA GLN A 116 10.52 29.09 -6.32
C GLN A 116 10.46 28.01 -5.22
N ARG A 117 11.06 28.28 -4.06
CA ARG A 117 11.03 27.37 -2.91
C ARG A 117 9.61 27.09 -2.44
N VAL A 118 8.76 28.11 -2.37
CA VAL A 118 7.34 27.93 -2.03
C VAL A 118 6.65 26.96 -2.99
N GLN A 119 6.94 27.01 -4.28
CA GLN A 119 6.34 26.07 -5.24
C GLN A 119 6.94 24.67 -5.12
N GLU A 120 8.26 24.56 -5.22
CA GLU A 120 8.96 23.27 -5.21
C GLU A 120 8.79 22.50 -3.90
N ASP A 121 8.96 23.18 -2.77
CA ASP A 121 8.89 22.54 -1.44
C ASP A 121 7.47 22.10 -1.14
N THR A 122 6.46 22.89 -1.54
CA THR A 122 5.05 22.52 -1.37
C THR A 122 4.72 21.27 -2.19
N ILE A 123 5.24 21.15 -3.41
CA ILE A 123 5.09 19.95 -4.25
C ILE A 123 5.79 18.75 -3.61
N LYS A 124 7.08 18.88 -3.28
CA LYS A 124 7.90 17.82 -2.67
C LYS A 124 7.25 17.33 -1.37
N PHE A 125 6.84 18.25 -0.50
CA PHE A 125 6.15 17.94 0.75
C PHE A 125 4.87 17.13 0.52
N THR A 126 3.98 17.58 -0.38
CA THR A 126 2.71 16.86 -0.61
C THR A 126 2.91 15.46 -1.17
N ARG A 127 3.86 15.28 -2.09
CA ARG A 127 4.17 13.96 -2.66
C ARG A 127 4.79 13.02 -1.62
N ILE A 128 5.71 13.53 -0.80
CA ILE A 128 6.32 12.74 0.28
C ILE A 128 5.25 12.34 1.30
N MET A 129 4.39 13.26 1.71
CA MET A 129 3.32 12.98 2.67
C MET A 129 2.29 11.99 2.13
N GLU A 130 1.92 12.11 0.85
CA GLU A 130 1.08 11.14 0.16
C GLU A 130 1.73 9.76 0.20
N GLY A 131 2.93 9.61 -0.39
CA GLY A 131 3.59 8.31 -0.51
C GLY A 131 3.87 7.66 0.85
N LEU A 132 4.36 8.42 1.83
CA LEU A 132 4.58 7.91 3.17
C LEU A 132 3.27 7.46 3.82
N GLY A 133 2.22 8.26 3.69
CA GLY A 133 0.91 7.96 4.26
C GLY A 133 0.25 6.73 3.63
N THR A 134 0.22 6.66 2.30
CA THR A 134 -0.37 5.54 1.56
C THR A 134 0.40 4.25 1.82
N SER A 135 1.73 4.26 1.66
CA SER A 135 2.56 3.07 1.87
C SER A 135 2.54 2.57 3.31
N PHE A 136 2.50 3.47 4.30
CA PHE A 136 2.39 3.07 5.70
C PHE A 136 1.09 2.33 5.99
N ILE A 137 -0.04 2.86 5.50
CA ILE A 137 -1.35 2.26 5.71
C ILE A 137 -1.51 0.96 4.93
N GLU A 138 -1.05 0.95 3.68
CA GLU A 138 -1.02 -0.25 2.82
C GLU A 138 -0.20 -1.37 3.48
N SER A 139 1.01 -1.07 3.98
CA SER A 139 1.87 -2.05 4.65
C SER A 139 1.20 -2.64 5.90
N LEU A 140 0.53 -1.82 6.71
CA LEU A 140 -0.23 -2.30 7.86
C LEU A 140 -1.39 -3.19 7.43
N MET A 141 -2.15 -2.78 6.41
CA MET A 141 -3.29 -3.57 5.91
C MET A 141 -2.85 -4.90 5.33
N VAL A 142 -1.76 -4.93 4.56
CA VAL A 142 -1.14 -6.16 4.04
C VAL A 142 -0.73 -7.06 5.20
N LEU A 143 -0.02 -6.53 6.20
CA LEU A 143 0.36 -7.31 7.38
C LEU A 143 -0.85 -7.95 8.07
N PHE A 144 -1.90 -7.16 8.34
CA PHE A 144 -3.11 -7.67 8.99
C PHE A 144 -3.86 -8.71 8.16
N GLN A 145 -3.80 -8.65 6.84
CA GLN A 145 -4.51 -9.59 5.97
C GLN A 145 -3.71 -10.85 5.66
N PHE A 146 -2.40 -10.75 5.48
CA PHE A 146 -1.56 -11.89 5.15
C PHE A 146 -1.21 -12.74 6.37
N VAL A 147 -1.11 -12.16 7.57
CA VAL A 147 -0.81 -12.95 8.79
C VAL A 147 -1.85 -14.08 9.00
N PRO A 148 -3.17 -13.83 8.97
CA PRO A 148 -4.18 -14.90 9.06
C PRO A 148 -4.09 -15.94 7.94
N ILE A 149 -3.85 -15.50 6.70
CA ILE A 149 -3.73 -16.40 5.55
C ILE A 149 -2.54 -17.35 5.74
N LEU A 150 -1.40 -16.80 6.14
CA LEU A 150 -0.19 -17.59 6.42
C LEU A 150 -0.38 -18.52 7.62
N LEU A 151 -1.14 -18.12 8.65
CA LEU A 151 -1.46 -18.99 9.78
C LEU A 151 -2.24 -20.22 9.31
N GLY A 152 -3.24 -20.03 8.45
CA GLY A 152 -4.04 -21.11 7.88
C GLY A 152 -3.21 -22.07 7.02
N LEU A 153 -2.36 -21.53 6.14
CA LEU A 153 -1.50 -22.34 5.27
C LEU A 153 -0.38 -23.05 6.04
N SER A 154 0.10 -22.48 7.15
CA SER A 154 1.17 -23.06 7.96
C SER A 154 0.77 -24.33 8.71
N ILE A 155 -0.51 -24.69 8.76
CA ILE A 155 -1.01 -25.87 9.50
C ILE A 155 -0.57 -27.21 8.84
N GLY A 156 0.00 -27.19 7.63
CA GLY A 156 0.37 -28.41 6.90
C GLY A 156 1.81 -28.52 6.40
N ILE A 157 2.70 -27.57 6.70
CA ILE A 157 4.06 -27.53 6.13
C ILE A 157 5.11 -27.57 7.25
N PRO A 158 5.79 -28.71 7.47
CA PRO A 158 6.94 -28.77 8.35
C PRO A 158 8.13 -28.03 7.73
N ILE A 159 8.81 -27.19 8.51
CA ILE A 159 10.00 -26.46 8.04
C ILE A 159 11.24 -27.28 8.38
N PHE A 160 12.04 -27.58 7.35
CA PHE A 160 13.22 -28.44 7.44
C PHE A 160 14.21 -28.04 8.55
N PHE A 161 14.31 -26.74 8.88
CA PHE A 161 15.23 -26.22 9.90
C PHE A 161 14.60 -26.03 11.30
N PHE A 162 13.27 -25.89 11.40
CA PHE A 162 12.56 -25.59 12.66
C PHE A 162 11.71 -26.76 13.19
N GLY A 163 11.61 -27.87 12.45
CA GLY A 163 10.84 -29.06 12.84
C GLY A 163 9.32 -28.83 12.82
N ASP A 164 8.59 -29.57 13.66
CA ASP A 164 7.12 -29.53 13.81
C ASP A 164 6.64 -28.35 14.69
N TRP A 165 7.24 -27.17 14.53
CA TRP A 165 6.74 -25.98 15.21
C TRP A 165 5.36 -25.59 14.67
N GLN A 166 4.37 -25.52 15.57
CA GLN A 166 3.07 -24.92 15.25
C GLN A 166 3.31 -23.49 14.75
N TYR A 167 2.86 -23.19 13.52
CA TYR A 167 3.06 -21.92 12.83
C TYR A 167 4.51 -21.60 12.43
N GLY A 168 5.29 -22.63 12.08
CA GLY A 168 6.68 -22.50 11.66
C GLY A 168 6.90 -21.43 10.58
N LEU A 169 6.00 -21.29 9.59
CA LEU A 169 6.18 -20.32 8.49
C LEU A 169 6.21 -18.88 8.99
N ILE A 170 5.30 -18.53 9.90
CA ILE A 170 5.23 -17.18 10.45
C ILE A 170 6.36 -16.94 11.42
N THR A 171 6.67 -17.92 12.27
CA THR A 171 7.76 -17.78 13.23
C THR A 171 9.10 -17.62 12.51
N GLY A 172 9.33 -18.39 11.44
CA GLY A 172 10.50 -18.25 10.58
C GLY A 172 10.55 -16.90 9.86
N ALA A 173 9.42 -16.43 9.29
CA ALA A 173 9.34 -15.12 8.66
C ALA A 173 9.60 -13.96 9.64
N LEU A 174 9.07 -14.04 10.87
CA LEU A 174 9.31 -13.05 11.93
C LEU A 174 10.78 -13.06 12.39
N LEU A 175 11.35 -14.24 12.63
CA LEU A 175 12.77 -14.37 12.98
C LEU A 175 13.67 -13.82 11.87
N TRP A 176 13.35 -14.10 10.61
CA TRP A 176 14.12 -13.60 9.46
C TRP A 176 14.00 -12.08 9.31
N THR A 177 12.80 -11.52 9.43
CA THR A 177 12.58 -10.07 9.28
C THR A 177 13.18 -9.28 10.44
N LEU A 178 12.98 -9.70 11.69
CA LEU A 178 13.56 -9.05 12.87
C LEU A 178 15.07 -9.28 12.92
N GLY A 179 15.51 -10.53 12.73
CA GLY A 179 16.92 -10.90 12.75
C GLY A 179 17.71 -10.23 11.63
N GLY A 180 17.18 -10.22 10.41
CA GLY A 180 17.77 -9.52 9.26
C GLY A 180 17.86 -8.02 9.49
N THR A 181 16.84 -7.40 10.09
CA THR A 181 16.85 -5.98 10.44
C THR A 181 17.95 -5.66 11.46
N ILE A 182 18.01 -6.42 12.57
CA ILE A 182 19.03 -6.25 13.62
C ILE A 182 20.43 -6.49 13.03
N PHE A 183 20.58 -7.50 12.19
CA PHE A 183 21.83 -7.83 11.51
C PHE A 183 22.30 -6.68 10.62
N LEU A 184 21.40 -6.11 9.79
CA LEU A 184 21.73 -4.95 8.94
C LEU A 184 22.08 -3.71 9.75
N ILE A 185 21.39 -3.46 10.86
CA ILE A 185 21.74 -2.35 11.78
C ILE A 185 23.14 -2.56 12.36
N GLY A 186 23.44 -3.78 12.86
CA GLY A 186 24.75 -4.12 13.40
C GLY A 186 25.86 -4.00 12.36
N LEU A 187 25.61 -4.45 11.13
CA LEU A 187 26.55 -4.32 10.02
C LEU A 187 26.76 -2.86 9.62
N GLY A 188 25.70 -2.05 9.60
CA GLY A 188 25.77 -0.60 9.37
C GLY A 188 26.60 0.14 10.42
N TRP A 189 26.52 -0.27 11.69
CA TRP A 189 27.37 0.23 12.77
C TRP A 189 28.83 -0.19 12.61
N ILE A 190 29.10 -1.47 12.30
CA ILE A 190 30.47 -1.98 12.07
C ILE A 190 31.14 -1.26 10.89
N LEU A 191 30.40 -1.06 9.79
CA LEU A 191 30.90 -0.41 8.58
C LEU A 191 30.91 1.12 8.68
N ARG A 192 30.47 1.71 9.80
CA ARG A 192 30.35 3.18 9.99
C ARG A 192 29.58 3.88 8.87
N LEU A 193 28.58 3.21 8.30
CA LEU A 193 27.70 3.78 7.27
C LEU A 193 26.66 4.73 7.89
N VAL A 194 26.39 4.55 9.18
CA VAL A 194 25.59 5.46 9.99
C VAL A 194 26.57 6.24 10.87
N GLY A 195 26.78 7.51 10.53
CA GLY A 195 27.51 8.48 11.36
C GLY A 195 26.64 9.05 12.46
#